data_AF-A0A958NXM7-F1
#
_entry.id   AF-A0A958NXM7-F1
#
_cell.length_a   1.000
_cell.length_b   1.000
_cell.length_c   1.000
_cell.angle_alpha   90.00
_cell.angle_beta   90.00
_cell.angle_gamma   90.00
#
_symmetry.space_group_name_H-M   'P 1'
#
loop_
_entity.id
_entity.type
_entity.pdbx_description
1 polymer ?
#
loop_
_entity_poly.entity_id
_entity_poly.type
_entity_poly.pdbx_seq_one_letter_code
_entity_poly.pdbx_strand_id
1 'polypeptide(L)'
;MATISIDEKSLEQIEKLLGQSLNGLHLLFENEKVAKVLSKPTEELDFFNFENVDKIQKLFTGLIHQESYFDKLCFIQELDEESYEILLRTYFHIVDNTALAATPNMH
;
A
#
# COMPACT_ATOMS: atom_id res chain seq x y z
N MET A 1 13.23 -0.36 17.79
CA MET A 1 11.81 -0.09 17.49
C MET A 1 11.78 1.08 16.52
N ALA A 2 11.53 0.82 15.24
CA ALA A 2 11.38 1.88 14.24
C ALA A 2 9.98 2.46 14.39
N THR A 3 9.87 3.71 14.83
CA THR A 3 8.59 4.38 15.00
C THR A 3 8.24 5.07 13.69
N ILE A 4 7.26 4.51 12.97
CA ILE A 4 6.73 5.10 11.74
C ILE A 4 6.10 6.45 12.09
N SER A 5 6.70 7.55 11.63
CA SER A 5 6.22 8.91 11.88
C SER A 5 5.34 9.39 10.71
N ILE A 6 4.13 8.84 10.62
CA ILE A 6 3.08 9.33 9.71
C ILE A 6 2.35 10.46 10.43
N ASP A 7 2.20 11.62 9.78
CA ASP A 7 1.39 12.70 10.35
C ASP A 7 -0.11 12.35 10.32
N GLU A 8 -0.87 12.90 11.26
CA GLU A 8 -2.28 12.52 11.48
C GLU A 8 -3.18 12.71 10.24
N LYS A 9 -2.91 13.72 9.40
CA LYS A 9 -3.68 13.95 8.16
C LYS A 9 -3.34 12.91 7.10
N SER A 10 -2.05 12.57 6.99
CA SER A 10 -1.60 11.48 6.13
C SER A 10 -2.23 10.15 6.53
N LEU A 11 -2.36 9.89 7.84
CA LEU A 11 -3.03 8.69 8.34
C LEU A 11 -4.51 8.63 7.93
N GLU A 12 -5.26 9.72 8.11
CA GLU A 12 -6.68 9.79 7.73
C GLU A 12 -6.89 9.56 6.21
N GLN A 13 -5.97 10.07 5.38
CA GLN A 13 -6.03 9.85 3.93
C GLN A 13 -5.69 8.40 3.54
N ILE A 14 -4.72 7.79 4.21
CA ILE A 14 -4.41 6.37 4.05
C ILE A 14 -5.65 5.54 4.42
N GLU A 15 -6.29 5.82 5.55
CA GLU A 15 -7.51 5.12 5.98
C GLU A 15 -8.66 5.26 4.98
N LYS A 16 -8.88 6.45 4.40
CA LYS A 16 -9.90 6.65 3.35
C LYS A 16 -9.59 5.84 2.10
N LEU A 17 -8.33 5.84 1.65
CA LEU A 17 -7.90 5.06 0.50
C LEU A 17 -8.09 3.56 0.74
N LEU A 18 -7.69 3.07 1.91
CA LEU A 18 -7.82 1.67 2.29
C LEU A 18 -9.29 1.27 2.48
N GLY A 19 -10.13 2.14 3.05
CA GLY A 19 -11.56 1.90 3.23
C GLY A 19 -12.30 1.64 1.92
N GLN A 20 -11.96 2.37 0.86
CA GLN A 20 -12.48 2.08 -0.49
C GLN A 20 -12.00 0.73 -1.01
N SER A 21 -10.74 0.41 -0.74
CA SER A 21 -10.07 -0.82 -1.16
C SER A 21 -10.64 -2.07 -0.50
N LEU A 22 -11.07 -1.98 0.76
CA LEU A 22 -11.75 -3.06 1.50
C LEU A 22 -13.07 -3.50 0.86
N ASN A 23 -13.69 -2.66 0.04
CA ASN A 23 -14.88 -3.02 -0.75
C ASN A 23 -14.53 -3.65 -2.11
N GLY A 24 -13.27 -4.03 -2.32
CA GLY A 24 -12.76 -4.65 -3.56
C GLY A 24 -12.46 -3.68 -4.69
N LEU A 25 -12.45 -2.37 -4.43
CA LEU A 25 -12.17 -1.34 -5.44
C LEU A 25 -10.70 -0.95 -5.43
N HIS A 26 -9.88 -1.62 -6.25
CA HIS A 26 -8.44 -1.36 -6.39
C HIS A 26 -8.11 -0.53 -7.65
N LEU A 27 -8.72 0.64 -7.78
CA LEU A 27 -8.66 1.45 -9.01
C LEU A 27 -7.27 2.00 -9.35
N LEU A 28 -6.30 1.95 -8.42
CA LEU A 28 -4.95 2.49 -8.63
C LEU A 28 -3.99 1.49 -9.27
N PHE A 29 -4.33 0.21 -9.32
CA PHE A 29 -3.43 -0.84 -9.78
C PHE A 29 -4.06 -1.69 -10.88
N GLU A 30 -3.31 -1.88 -11.97
CA GLU A 30 -3.73 -2.75 -13.07
C GLU A 30 -3.65 -4.23 -12.64
N ASN A 31 -4.73 -4.98 -12.84
CA ASN A 31 -4.83 -6.39 -12.43
C ASN A 31 -3.66 -7.26 -12.92
N GLU A 32 -3.19 -7.05 -14.15
CA GLU A 32 -2.06 -7.82 -14.70
C GLU A 32 -0.76 -7.59 -13.92
N LYS A 33 -0.50 -6.33 -13.52
CA LYS A 33 0.68 -5.96 -12.73
C LYS A 33 0.57 -6.48 -11.30
N VAL A 34 -0.63 -6.39 -10.71
CA VAL A 34 -0.94 -6.98 -9.39
C VAL A 34 -0.65 -8.47 -9.41
N ALA A 35 -1.20 -9.20 -10.38
CA ALA A 35 -1.00 -10.64 -10.50
C ALA A 35 0.49 -10.99 -10.69
N LYS A 36 1.22 -10.24 -11.55
CA LYS A 36 2.66 -10.43 -11.75
C LYS A 36 3.43 -10.29 -10.44
N VAL A 37 3.17 -9.23 -9.67
CA VAL A 37 3.88 -8.97 -8.40
C VAL A 37 3.50 -10.02 -7.36
N LEU A 38 2.22 -10.21 -7.09
CA LEU A 38 1.75 -11.11 -6.04
C LEU A 38 1.99 -12.60 -6.34
N SER A 39 2.19 -12.99 -7.61
CA SER A 39 2.58 -14.36 -7.96
C SER A 39 4.00 -14.75 -7.52
N LYS A 40 4.87 -13.75 -7.27
CA LYS A 40 6.22 -14.00 -6.76
C LYS A 40 6.15 -14.18 -5.24
N PRO A 41 6.52 -15.36 -4.71
CA PRO A 41 6.62 -15.58 -3.27
C PRO A 41 7.60 -14.58 -2.68
N THR A 42 7.25 -13.97 -1.55
CA THR A 42 8.15 -13.08 -0.81
C THR A 42 7.92 -13.35 0.66
N GLU A 43 8.99 -13.62 1.40
CA GLU A 43 8.89 -13.78 2.85
C GLU A 43 8.66 -12.39 3.46
N GLU A 44 7.56 -12.22 4.20
CA GLU A 44 7.16 -10.93 4.79
C GLU A 44 8.27 -10.31 5.65
N LEU A 45 9.03 -11.15 6.36
CA LEU A 45 10.14 -10.74 7.22
C LEU A 45 11.30 -10.10 6.45
N ASP A 46 11.54 -10.53 5.21
CA ASP A 46 12.59 -9.94 4.36
C ASP A 46 12.13 -8.64 3.71
N PHE A 47 10.81 -8.47 3.51
CA PHE A 47 10.23 -7.32 2.85
C PHE A 47 10.04 -6.11 3.77
N PHE A 48 9.61 -6.32 5.03
CA PHE A 48 9.41 -5.23 5.99
C PHE A 48 10.64 -5.00 6.90
N ASN A 49 11.83 -5.06 6.31
CA ASN A 49 13.08 -4.71 7.00
C ASN A 49 13.22 -3.18 7.18
N PHE A 50 14.17 -2.75 8.02
CA PHE A 50 14.35 -1.34 8.38
C PHE A 50 14.63 -0.42 7.16
N GLU A 51 15.40 -0.90 6.18
CA GLU A 51 15.70 -0.13 4.95
C GLU A 51 14.45 0.08 4.09
N ASN A 52 13.58 -0.93 4.03
CA ASN A 52 12.34 -0.86 3.28
C ASN A 52 11.28 0.00 3.97
N VAL A 53 11.27 0.10 5.31
CA VAL A 53 10.29 0.94 6.04
C VAL A 53 10.38 2.41 5.65
N ASP A 54 11.59 2.96 5.55
CA ASP A 54 11.78 4.36 5.13
C ASP A 54 11.31 4.59 3.69
N LYS A 55 11.56 3.62 2.81
CA LYS A 55 11.14 3.67 1.40
C LYS A 55 9.61 3.57 1.29
N ILE A 56 9.00 2.64 2.00
CA ILE A 56 7.55 2.49 2.12
C ILE A 56 6.93 3.81 2.59
N GLN A 57 7.46 4.40 3.66
CA GLN A 57 6.91 5.65 4.19
C GLN A 57 6.97 6.76 3.15
N LYS A 58 8.09 6.93 2.44
CA LYS A 58 8.21 7.92 1.35
C LYS A 58 7.21 7.66 0.23
N LEU A 59 7.04 6.41 -0.19
CA LEU A 59 6.13 6.04 -1.28
C LEU A 59 4.67 6.30 -0.91
N PHE A 60 4.24 5.91 0.29
CA PHE A 60 2.88 6.18 0.77
C PHE A 60 2.64 7.67 0.95
N THR A 61 3.61 8.39 1.53
CA THR A 61 3.54 9.85 1.68
C THR A 61 3.42 10.51 0.30
N GLY A 62 4.23 10.10 -0.68
CA GLY A 62 4.13 10.61 -2.05
C GLY A 62 2.78 10.35 -2.70
N LEU A 63 2.22 9.15 -2.50
CA LEU A 63 0.92 8.74 -3.04
C LEU A 63 -0.24 9.54 -2.43
N ILE A 64 -0.26 9.74 -1.11
CA ILE A 64 -1.36 10.43 -0.43
C ILE A 64 -1.33 11.95 -0.66
N HIS A 65 -0.13 12.53 -0.79
CA HIS A 65 0.01 13.96 -1.13
C HIS A 65 -0.58 14.33 -2.50
N GLN A 66 -0.81 13.36 -3.38
CA GLN A 66 -1.53 13.60 -4.64
C GLN A 66 -3.02 13.83 -4.35
N GLU A 67 -3.53 14.98 -4.75
CA GLU A 67 -4.92 15.39 -4.48
C GLU A 67 -5.92 14.66 -5.38
N SER A 68 -5.61 14.47 -6.66
CA SER A 68 -6.52 13.84 -7.62
C SER A 68 -6.20 12.36 -7.87
N TYR A 69 -7.22 11.62 -8.30
CA TYR A 69 -7.04 10.23 -8.75
C TYR A 69 -6.03 10.13 -9.90
N PHE A 70 -6.06 11.09 -10.83
CA PHE A 70 -5.15 11.09 -11.97
C PHE A 70 -3.69 11.32 -11.53
N ASP A 71 -3.47 12.23 -10.59
CA ASP A 71 -2.12 12.48 -10.06
C ASP A 71 -1.58 11.26 -9.31
N LYS A 72 -2.44 10.52 -8.59
CA LYS A 72 -2.06 9.24 -7.97
C LYS A 72 -1.65 8.20 -9.03
N LEU A 73 -2.38 8.12 -10.15
CA LEU A 73 -2.02 7.22 -11.25
C LEU A 73 -0.69 7.62 -11.89
N CYS A 74 -0.49 8.91 -12.19
CA CYS A 74 0.77 9.40 -12.74
C CYS A 74 1.94 9.08 -11.82
N PHE A 75 1.80 9.38 -10.51
CA PHE A 75 2.80 9.05 -9.51
C PHE A 75 3.17 7.56 -9.55
N ILE A 76 2.18 6.66 -9.54
CA ILE A 76 2.40 5.21 -9.57
C ILE A 76 3.09 4.76 -10.87
N GLN A 77 2.71 5.35 -12.01
CA GLN A 77 3.27 5.02 -13.33
C GLN A 77 4.72 5.50 -13.50
N GLU A 78 5.11 6.54 -12.78
CA GLU A 78 6.48 7.09 -12.79
C GLU A 78 7.45 6.33 -11.87
N LEU A 79 6.94 5.46 -10.99
CA LEU A 79 7.78 4.63 -10.12
C LEU A 79 8.61 3.62 -10.93
N ASP A 80 9.85 3.42 -10.50
CA ASP A 80 10.65 2.28 -10.94
C ASP A 80 10.01 0.95 -10.47
N GLU A 81 10.39 -0.16 -11.12
CA GLU A 81 9.78 -1.48 -10.86
C GLU A 81 9.89 -1.90 -9.39
N GLU A 82 11.00 -1.58 -8.72
CA GLU A 82 11.23 -1.91 -7.32
C GLU A 82 10.31 -1.09 -6.40
N SER A 83 10.25 0.22 -6.61
CA SER A 83 9.37 1.12 -5.85
C SER A 83 7.89 0.80 -6.05
N TYR A 84 7.49 0.44 -7.27
CA TYR A 84 6.14 -0.01 -7.56
C TYR A 84 5.80 -1.30 -6.82
N GLU A 85 6.68 -2.30 -6.88
CA GLU A 85 6.50 -3.59 -6.18
C GLU A 85 6.41 -3.38 -4.66
N ILE A 86 7.24 -2.48 -4.10
CA ILE A 86 7.20 -2.07 -2.68
C ILE A 86 5.84 -1.49 -2.31
N LEU A 87 5.41 -0.46 -3.03
CA LEU A 87 4.14 0.22 -2.75
C LEU A 87 2.95 -0.75 -2.86
N LEU A 88 2.91 -1.57 -3.91
CA LEU A 88 1.81 -2.49 -4.17
C LEU A 88 1.69 -3.56 -3.07
N ARG A 89 2.79 -4.23 -2.74
CA ARG A 89 2.78 -5.29 -1.71
C ARG A 89 2.41 -4.73 -0.35
N THR A 90 2.95 -3.58 0.03
CA THR A 90 2.57 -2.96 1.30
C THR A 90 1.10 -2.55 1.31
N TYR A 91 0.59 -1.99 0.21
CA TYR A 91 -0.82 -1.63 0.10
C TYR A 91 -1.73 -2.85 0.30
N PHE A 92 -1.49 -3.95 -0.43
CA PHE A 92 -2.30 -5.16 -0.27
C PHE A 92 -2.13 -5.82 1.10
N HIS A 93 -0.93 -5.83 1.66
CA HIS A 93 -0.70 -6.33 3.02
C HIS A 93 -1.49 -5.53 4.08
N ILE A 94 -1.58 -4.21 3.95
CA ILE A 94 -2.40 -3.41 4.87
C ILE A 94 -3.89 -3.69 4.65
N VAL A 95 -4.34 -3.78 3.39
CA VAL A 95 -5.75 -4.12 3.07
C VAL A 95 -6.12 -5.48 3.64
N ASP A 96 -5.31 -6.52 3.42
CA ASP A 96 -5.56 -7.88 3.89
C ASP A 96 -5.61 -7.94 5.42
N ASN A 97 -4.63 -7.33 6.10
CA ASN A 97 -4.62 -7.28 7.57
C ASN A 97 -5.83 -6.52 8.13
N THR A 98 -6.25 -5.43 7.46
CA THR A 98 -7.41 -4.66 7.89
C THR A 98 -8.70 -5.44 7.63
N ALA A 99 -8.81 -6.16 6.51
CA ALA A 99 -9.95 -7.03 6.21
C ALA A 99 -10.07 -8.18 7.23
N LEU A 100 -8.96 -8.83 7.56
CA LEU A 100 -8.89 -9.88 8.58
C LEU A 100 -9.29 -9.36 9.97
N ALA A 101 -8.85 -8.15 10.34
CA ALA A 101 -9.23 -7.52 11.60
C ALA A 101 -10.70 -7.08 11.62
N ALA A 102 -11.25 -6.68 10.47
CA ALA A 102 -12.64 -6.24 10.34
C ALA A 102 -13.65 -7.40 10.31
N THR A 103 -13.23 -8.62 9.97
CA THR A 103 -14.05 -9.83 10.19
C THR A 103 -14.02 -10.22 11.66
N PRO A 104 -15.09 -9.98 12.46
CA PRO A 104 -15.15 -10.50 13.80
C PRO A 104 -15.36 -12.01 13.66
N ASN A 105 -14.47 -12.81 14.26
CA ASN A 105 -14.58 -14.26 14.46
C ASN A 105 -15.93 -14.86 14.03
N MET A 106 -16.01 -15.41 12.81
CA MET A 106 -17.00 -16.45 12.53
C MET A 106 -16.47 -17.75 13.14
N HIS A 107 -16.60 -17.88 14.45
CA HIS A 107 -16.44 -19.12 15.20
C HIS A 107 -17.61 -19.29 16.17
#